data_AF-A0A0D6PX55-F1
#
_entry.id   AF-A0A0D6PX55-F1
#
_cell.length_a   1.000
_cell.length_b   1.000
_cell.length_c   1.000
_cell.angle_alpha   90.00
_cell.angle_beta   90.00
_cell.angle_gamma   90.00
#
_symmetry.space_group_name_H-M   'P 1'
#
loop_
_entity.id
_entity.type
_entity.pdbx_description
1 polymer ?
#
loop_
_entity_poly.entity_id
_entity_poly.type
_entity_poly.pdbx_seq_one_letter_code
_entity_poly.pdbx_strand_id
1 'polypeptide(L)'
;MGLGLPVVAVKLVFAVLSVSIIVVFATLGGMLYGRAGAWTCGVMAALWPDLLIGADRTAGEFQAGNTMGLAIGLAMIGRQLQLQGRDNLKPYLGCAAFLGLTVVLRFQLAPAVALSMLWVLFWLPTWRDRIAIALTSLLPVLALGIVDGMTWGGFYPSIVNNFYVNIFKSVSKNYGVMPFYYYVESIISFWQFAFLAFVFLFVKGMKRAWMPAVIGTVIIFYHSLIAHKETSFIYAAMPPLVLVASLGLSSILEKLQPKAFAAAIAVVAMCCCMAASPFKQHMNMVSRIPALLYKASRQEDSCGVAVLVGSDEWGDTGGYSQFTKRDIPLYFYYDKADIQNASHQYNYVVSYRTYRLIGDALHAVACKGYYCLYKTAQTCSGAPDYSQFEKMVTRAENQRVSGQDPWLVKP
;
A
#
# COMPACT_ATOMS: atom_id res chain seq x y z
N MET A 1 -20.44 -1.09 -5.55
CA MET A 1 -20.52 -1.71 -6.89
C MET A 1 -19.11 -2.04 -7.36
N GLY A 2 -18.75 -3.31 -7.46
CA GLY A 2 -17.54 -3.68 -8.20
C GLY A 2 -17.85 -3.48 -9.68
N LEU A 3 -17.04 -2.72 -10.41
CA LEU A 3 -17.19 -2.42 -11.85
C LEU A 3 -17.15 -3.67 -12.76
N GLY A 4 -17.26 -4.87 -12.20
CA GLY A 4 -17.14 -6.12 -12.91
C GLY A 4 -15.73 -6.41 -13.43
N LEU A 5 -14.79 -5.50 -13.18
CA LEU A 5 -13.39 -5.64 -13.54
C LEU A 5 -12.73 -6.65 -12.59
N PRO A 6 -11.98 -7.62 -13.12
CA PRO A 6 -11.22 -8.53 -12.27
C PRO A 6 -10.23 -7.71 -11.44
N VAL A 7 -10.00 -8.11 -10.18
CA VAL A 7 -9.00 -7.47 -9.29
C VAL A 7 -7.63 -7.35 -9.98
N VAL A 8 -7.31 -8.29 -10.87
CA VAL A 8 -6.11 -8.27 -11.71
C VAL A 8 -6.05 -7.02 -12.59
N ALA A 9 -7.15 -6.60 -13.22
CA ALA A 9 -7.17 -5.40 -14.07
C ALA A 9 -6.87 -4.13 -13.25
N VAL A 10 -7.46 -4.01 -12.06
CA VAL A 10 -7.18 -2.89 -11.14
C VAL A 10 -5.71 -2.89 -10.73
N LYS A 11 -5.16 -4.06 -10.36
CA LYS A 11 -3.75 -4.21 -10.00
C LYS A 11 -2.80 -3.88 -11.15
N LEU A 12 -3.15 -4.24 -12.39
CA LEU A 12 -2.35 -3.91 -13.57
C LEU A 12 -2.22 -2.40 -13.76
N VAL A 13 -3.29 -1.64 -13.56
CA VAL A 13 -3.25 -0.16 -13.63
C VAL A 13 -2.26 0.40 -12.62
N PHE A 14 -2.31 -0.06 -11.37
CA PHE A 14 -1.38 0.40 -10.33
C PHE A 14 0.05 -0.07 -10.56
N ALA A 15 0.23 -1.28 -11.09
CA ALA A 15 1.55 -1.80 -11.46
C ALA A 15 2.22 -0.95 -12.55
N VAL A 16 1.47 -0.40 -13.52
CA VAL A 16 2.02 0.51 -14.53
C VAL A 16 2.64 1.76 -13.88
N LEU A 17 1.97 2.33 -12.87
CA LEU A 17 2.51 3.47 -12.13
C LEU A 17 3.81 3.09 -11.38
N SER A 18 3.87 1.90 -10.79
CA SER A 18 5.10 1.39 -10.17
C SER A 18 6.24 1.15 -11.19
N VAL A 19 5.93 0.66 -12.39
CA VAL A 19 6.94 0.45 -13.45
C VAL A 19 7.59 1.76 -13.86
N SER A 20 6.84 2.87 -13.85
CA SER A 20 7.41 4.19 -14.16
C SER A 20 8.48 4.64 -13.16
N ILE A 21 8.45 4.16 -11.90
CA ILE A 21 9.52 4.43 -10.92
C ILE A 21 10.83 3.78 -11.37
N ILE A 22 10.75 2.55 -11.88
CA ILE A 22 11.91 1.81 -12.39
C ILE A 22 12.56 2.59 -13.53
N VAL A 23 11.75 3.11 -14.45
CA VAL A 23 12.22 3.93 -15.58
C VAL A 23 12.91 5.18 -15.07
N VAL A 24 12.28 5.94 -14.18
CA VAL A 24 12.85 7.18 -13.62
C VAL A 24 14.17 6.92 -12.89
N PHE A 25 14.26 5.85 -12.09
CA PHE A 25 15.47 5.48 -11.37
C PHE A 25 16.58 5.07 -12.33
N ALA A 26 16.29 4.23 -13.32
CA ALA A 26 17.25 3.79 -14.32
C ALA A 26 17.73 4.97 -15.19
N THR A 27 16.84 5.88 -15.60
CA THR A 27 17.22 7.08 -16.35
C THR A 27 18.15 7.96 -15.52
N LEU A 28 17.78 8.28 -14.28
CA LEU A 28 18.60 9.13 -13.41
C LEU A 28 19.96 8.50 -13.09
N GLY A 29 19.98 7.20 -12.77
CA GLY A 29 21.23 6.45 -12.59
C GLY A 29 22.08 6.47 -13.86
N GLY A 30 21.46 6.29 -15.02
CA GLY A 30 22.10 6.37 -16.34
C GLY A 30 22.76 7.72 -16.62
N MET A 31 22.08 8.81 -16.27
CA MET A 31 22.60 10.17 -16.44
C MET A 31 23.82 10.44 -15.56
N LEU A 32 23.90 9.83 -14.37
CA LEU A 32 24.96 10.09 -13.38
C LEU A 32 26.15 9.14 -13.49
N TYR A 33 25.89 7.86 -13.79
CA TYR A 33 26.87 6.77 -13.70
C TYR A 33 26.84 5.84 -14.93
N GLY A 34 26.26 6.29 -16.04
CA GLY A 34 26.17 5.53 -17.29
C GLY A 34 25.47 4.18 -17.14
N ARG A 35 25.92 3.17 -17.87
CA ARG A 35 25.31 1.83 -17.87
C ARG A 35 25.26 1.21 -16.47
N ALA A 36 26.29 1.44 -15.65
CA ALA A 36 26.32 0.91 -14.29
C ALA A 36 25.19 1.51 -13.43
N GLY A 37 25.01 2.83 -13.50
CA GLY A 37 23.91 3.51 -12.82
C GLY A 37 22.53 3.07 -13.28
N ALA A 38 22.31 2.93 -14.58
CA ALA A 38 21.02 2.54 -15.13
C ALA A 38 20.56 1.18 -14.61
N TRP A 39 21.46 0.19 -14.65
CA TRP A 39 21.17 -1.16 -14.15
C TRP A 39 21.02 -1.20 -12.64
N THR A 40 21.93 -0.57 -11.89
CA THR A 40 21.87 -0.58 -10.42
C THR A 40 20.60 0.07 -9.88
N CYS A 41 20.28 1.29 -10.33
CA CYS A 41 19.06 1.98 -9.90
C CYS A 41 17.79 1.28 -10.39
N GLY A 42 17.78 0.75 -11.61
CA GLY A 42 16.63 0.00 -12.14
C GLY A 42 16.37 -1.30 -11.38
N VAL A 43 17.42 -2.10 -11.12
CA VAL A 43 17.29 -3.37 -10.38
C VAL A 43 16.86 -3.11 -8.93
N MET A 44 17.45 -2.10 -8.27
CA MET A 44 17.03 -1.70 -6.92
C MET A 44 15.56 -1.27 -6.92
N ALA A 45 15.12 -0.43 -7.87
CA ALA A 45 13.72 -0.02 -7.97
C ALA A 45 12.75 -1.20 -8.22
N ALA A 46 13.18 -2.17 -9.03
CA ALA A 46 12.35 -3.30 -9.43
C ALA A 46 12.21 -4.39 -8.34
N LEU A 47 13.27 -4.62 -7.58
CA LEU A 47 13.36 -5.78 -6.67
C LEU A 47 13.37 -5.41 -5.19
N TRP A 48 13.57 -4.14 -4.83
CA TRP A 48 13.57 -3.77 -3.42
C TRP A 48 12.22 -4.14 -2.76
N PRO A 49 12.21 -4.86 -1.63
CA PRO A 49 11.01 -5.46 -1.07
C PRO A 49 9.84 -4.49 -0.88
N ASP A 50 10.10 -3.31 -0.32
CA ASP A 50 9.07 -2.31 -0.08
C ASP A 50 8.40 -1.87 -1.39
N LEU A 51 9.20 -1.53 -2.41
CA LEU A 51 8.72 -1.06 -3.71
C LEU A 51 7.96 -2.14 -4.46
N LEU A 52 8.46 -3.38 -4.43
CA LEU A 52 7.81 -4.52 -5.06
C LEU A 52 6.43 -4.78 -4.44
N ILE A 53 6.30 -4.61 -3.13
CA ILE A 53 5.04 -4.83 -2.41
C ILE A 53 4.08 -3.68 -2.61
N GLY A 54 4.57 -2.44 -2.67
CA GLY A 54 3.76 -1.26 -2.97
C GLY A 54 3.36 -1.14 -4.44
N ALA A 55 3.90 -2.00 -5.32
CA ALA A 55 3.69 -1.91 -6.76
C ALA A 55 2.23 -2.14 -7.19
N ASP A 56 1.55 -3.12 -6.61
CA ASP A 56 0.20 -3.55 -7.02
C ASP A 56 -0.91 -3.16 -6.03
N ARG A 57 -0.57 -2.38 -5.00
CA ARG A 57 -1.47 -2.08 -3.87
C ARG A 57 -2.35 -0.89 -4.17
N THR A 58 -3.65 -1.03 -3.94
CA THR A 58 -4.64 0.01 -4.25
C THR A 58 -4.79 1.06 -3.15
N ALA A 59 -4.15 0.87 -1.97
CA ALA A 59 -4.33 1.77 -0.85
C ALA A 59 -3.63 3.11 -1.07
N GLY A 60 -4.20 4.18 -0.51
CA GLY A 60 -3.74 5.56 -0.70
C GLY A 60 -2.29 5.78 -0.24
N GLU A 61 -1.86 5.06 0.79
CA GLU A 61 -0.47 5.02 1.28
C GLU A 61 0.53 4.69 0.19
N PHE A 62 0.27 3.58 -0.52
CA PHE A 62 1.19 3.04 -1.53
C PHE A 62 1.18 3.91 -2.77
N GLN A 63 0.00 4.34 -3.21
CA GLN A 63 -0.13 5.17 -4.40
C GLN A 63 0.46 6.56 -4.18
N ALA A 64 0.22 7.18 -3.01
CA ALA A 64 0.85 8.45 -2.67
C ALA A 64 2.38 8.33 -2.56
N GLY A 65 2.88 7.21 -2.02
CA GLY A 65 4.32 6.97 -2.00
C GLY A 65 4.92 6.77 -3.39
N ASN A 66 4.25 6.04 -4.26
CA ASN A 66 4.70 5.85 -5.64
C ASN A 66 4.73 7.18 -6.41
N THR A 67 3.69 8.01 -6.29
CA THR A 67 3.65 9.34 -6.91
C THR A 67 4.70 10.27 -6.32
N MET A 68 4.98 10.18 -5.01
CA MET A 68 6.05 10.93 -4.37
C MET A 68 7.44 10.51 -4.91
N GLY A 69 7.67 9.21 -5.06
CA GLY A 69 8.90 8.68 -5.66
C GLY A 69 9.12 9.16 -7.09
N LEU A 70 8.05 9.13 -7.91
CA LEU A 70 8.07 9.68 -9.27
C LEU A 70 8.35 11.18 -9.29
N ALA A 71 7.69 11.94 -8.42
CA ALA A 71 7.88 13.38 -8.33
C ALA A 71 9.34 13.72 -8.01
N ILE A 72 9.92 13.09 -7.00
CA ILE A 72 11.31 13.34 -6.58
C ILE A 72 12.29 12.91 -7.67
N GLY A 73 12.08 11.75 -8.29
CA GLY A 73 12.95 11.28 -9.38
C GLY A 73 12.89 12.19 -10.62
N LEU A 74 11.70 12.66 -11.00
CA LEU A 74 11.53 13.63 -12.09
C LEU A 74 12.16 14.99 -11.77
N ALA A 75 12.04 15.46 -10.52
CA ALA A 75 12.73 16.68 -10.09
C ALA A 75 14.26 16.54 -10.22
N MET A 76 14.81 15.40 -9.84
CA MET A 76 16.24 15.12 -10.03
C MET A 76 16.65 15.06 -11.50
N ILE A 77 15.85 14.43 -12.37
CA ILE A 77 16.09 14.41 -13.82
C ILE A 77 16.05 15.83 -14.38
N GLY A 78 15.03 16.62 -14.02
CA GLY A 78 14.91 18.03 -14.40
C GLY A 78 16.14 18.84 -13.97
N ARG A 79 16.64 18.60 -12.75
CA ARG A 79 17.86 19.24 -12.26
C ARG A 79 19.10 18.85 -13.07
N GLN A 80 19.25 17.57 -13.42
CA GLN A 80 20.39 17.14 -14.24
C GLN A 80 20.32 17.71 -15.66
N LEU A 81 19.15 17.75 -16.28
CA LEU A 81 18.96 18.39 -17.59
C LEU A 81 19.28 19.88 -17.54
N GLN A 82 18.85 20.57 -16.47
CA GLN A 82 19.17 21.98 -16.24
C GLN A 82 20.68 22.22 -16.17
N LEU A 83 21.42 21.38 -15.42
CA LEU A 83 22.88 21.47 -15.30
C LEU A 83 23.59 21.22 -16.65
N GLN A 84 22.96 20.46 -17.54
CA GLN A 84 23.43 20.20 -18.91
C GLN A 84 23.00 21.27 -19.92
N GLY A 85 22.30 22.33 -19.49
CA GLY A 85 21.77 23.37 -20.39
C GLY A 85 20.65 22.90 -21.32
N ARG A 86 19.96 21.79 -20.98
CA ARG A 86 18.86 21.21 -21.75
C ARG A 86 17.50 21.63 -21.17
N ASP A 87 16.45 21.50 -21.98
CA ASP A 87 15.06 21.72 -21.54
C ASP A 87 14.74 20.81 -20.34
N ASN A 88 14.39 21.45 -19.23
CA ASN A 88 14.13 20.86 -17.93
C ASN A 88 12.67 21.05 -17.48
N LEU A 89 11.86 21.80 -18.23
CA LEU A 89 10.53 22.21 -17.77
C LEU A 89 9.58 21.01 -17.69
N LYS A 90 9.62 20.11 -18.68
CA LYS A 90 8.72 18.95 -18.74
C LYS A 90 8.85 18.01 -17.51
N PRO A 91 10.06 17.58 -17.09
CA PRO A 91 10.21 16.82 -15.84
C PRO A 91 9.72 17.57 -14.61
N TYR A 92 9.94 18.89 -14.52
CA TYR A 92 9.44 19.65 -13.37
C TYR A 92 7.92 19.81 -13.37
N LEU A 93 7.27 19.95 -14.53
CA LEU A 93 5.81 19.93 -14.64
C LEU A 93 5.26 18.56 -14.22
N GLY A 94 5.89 17.47 -14.67
CA GLY A 94 5.55 16.12 -14.22
C GLY A 94 5.70 15.95 -12.71
N CYS A 95 6.82 16.43 -12.14
CA CYS A 95 7.03 16.46 -10.69
C CYS A 95 5.89 17.18 -9.98
N ALA A 96 5.52 18.39 -10.43
CA ALA A 96 4.47 19.19 -9.85
C ALA A 96 3.11 18.48 -9.85
N ALA A 97 2.74 17.86 -10.98
CA ALA A 97 1.50 17.08 -11.08
C ALA A 97 1.47 15.90 -10.10
N PHE A 98 2.58 15.15 -9.99
CA PHE A 98 2.66 14.04 -9.05
C PHE A 98 2.72 14.48 -7.58
N LEU A 99 3.30 15.65 -7.26
CA LEU A 99 3.23 16.23 -5.92
C LEU A 99 1.79 16.59 -5.54
N GLY A 100 1.02 17.21 -6.45
CA GLY A 100 -0.41 17.46 -6.24
C GLY A 100 -1.20 16.18 -6.00
N LEU A 101 -0.95 15.15 -6.82
CA LEU A 101 -1.59 13.84 -6.68
C LEU A 101 -1.23 13.16 -5.36
N THR A 102 0.02 13.31 -4.89
CA THR A 102 0.48 12.77 -3.60
C THR A 102 -0.33 13.33 -2.43
N VAL A 103 -0.61 14.64 -2.42
CA VAL A 103 -1.43 15.27 -1.37
C VAL A 103 -2.88 14.84 -1.45
N VAL A 104 -3.44 14.74 -2.66
CA VAL A 104 -4.81 14.27 -2.88
C VAL A 104 -5.01 12.85 -2.37
N LEU A 105 -4.07 11.95 -2.67
CA LEU A 105 -4.11 10.56 -2.22
C LEU A 105 -3.83 10.42 -0.72
N ARG A 106 -3.00 11.31 -0.16
CA ARG A 106 -2.64 11.29 1.26
C ARG A 106 -2.21 12.67 1.76
N PHE A 107 -3.17 13.43 2.28
CA PHE A 107 -2.93 14.79 2.75
C PHE A 107 -1.96 14.87 3.94
N GLN A 108 -1.78 13.78 4.70
CA GLN A 108 -0.79 13.68 5.77
C GLN A 108 0.66 13.84 5.26
N LEU A 109 0.90 13.63 3.95
CA LEU A 109 2.19 13.88 3.30
C LEU A 109 2.41 15.35 2.92
N ALA A 110 1.45 16.25 3.17
CA ALA A 110 1.54 17.67 2.82
C ALA A 110 2.84 18.35 3.30
N PRO A 111 3.38 18.10 4.51
CA PRO A 111 4.66 18.70 4.92
C PRO A 111 5.83 18.29 4.03
N ALA A 112 5.90 17.01 3.64
CA ALA A 112 6.95 16.51 2.76
C ALA A 112 6.78 17.03 1.33
N VAL A 113 5.53 17.16 0.85
CA VAL A 113 5.24 17.75 -0.46
C VAL A 113 5.61 19.23 -0.48
N ALA A 114 5.32 19.99 0.57
CA ALA A 114 5.71 21.39 0.68
C ALA A 114 7.23 21.55 0.61
N LEU A 115 7.99 20.70 1.33
CA LEU A 115 9.45 20.69 1.26
C LEU A 115 9.97 20.37 -0.16
N SER A 116 9.40 19.36 -0.82
CA SER A 116 9.72 19.02 -2.21
C SER A 116 9.41 20.16 -3.17
N MET A 117 8.30 20.86 -2.97
CA MET A 117 7.90 21.99 -3.81
C MET A 117 8.87 23.17 -3.63
N LEU A 118 9.19 23.53 -2.38
CA LEU A 118 10.18 24.58 -2.08
C LEU A 118 11.54 24.26 -2.71
N TRP A 119 11.96 23.00 -2.66
CA TRP A 119 13.18 22.54 -3.30
C TRP A 119 13.18 22.77 -4.81
N VAL A 120 12.11 22.37 -5.50
CA VAL A 120 12.00 22.55 -6.96
C VAL A 120 11.96 24.03 -7.31
N LEU A 121 11.14 24.81 -6.62
CA LEU A 121 10.98 26.25 -6.86
C LEU A 121 12.29 27.01 -6.66
N PHE A 122 13.12 26.60 -5.71
CA PHE A 122 14.43 27.21 -5.45
C PHE A 122 15.34 27.19 -6.69
N TRP A 123 15.32 26.13 -7.50
CA TRP A 123 16.22 25.97 -8.64
C TRP A 123 15.75 26.63 -9.94
N LEU A 124 14.51 27.10 -9.99
CA LEU A 124 13.94 27.67 -11.20
C LEU A 124 14.29 29.16 -11.31
N PRO A 125 14.92 29.58 -12.41
CA PRO A 125 15.37 30.96 -12.54
C PRO A 125 14.22 31.94 -12.84
N THR A 126 13.16 31.50 -13.54
CA THR A 126 12.09 32.40 -13.98
C THR A 126 10.84 32.29 -13.11
N TRP A 127 10.18 33.42 -12.87
CA TRP A 127 8.89 33.46 -12.19
C TRP A 127 7.78 32.77 -12.99
N ARG A 128 7.85 32.83 -14.32
CA ARG A 128 6.91 32.15 -15.22
C ARG A 128 6.90 30.64 -14.96
N ASP A 129 8.07 30.01 -14.87
CA ASP A 129 8.17 28.56 -14.64
C ASP A 129 7.71 28.19 -13.22
N ARG A 130 8.03 29.03 -12.23
CA ARG A 130 7.55 28.86 -10.84
C ARG A 130 6.03 28.88 -10.77
N ILE A 131 5.39 29.84 -11.44
CA ILE A 131 3.93 29.93 -11.52
C ILE A 131 3.36 28.72 -12.26
N ALA A 132 3.94 28.33 -13.38
CA ALA A 132 3.49 27.16 -14.14
C ALA A 132 3.52 25.88 -13.30
N ILE A 133 4.58 25.67 -12.51
CA ILE A 133 4.72 24.53 -11.60
C ILE A 133 3.72 24.60 -10.44
N ALA A 134 3.54 25.76 -9.83
CA ALA A 134 2.52 25.94 -8.79
C ALA A 134 1.13 25.60 -9.33
N LEU A 135 0.73 26.16 -10.48
CA LEU A 135 -0.56 25.90 -11.12
C LEU A 135 -0.73 24.42 -11.49
N THR A 136 0.33 23.78 -11.99
CA THR A 136 0.30 22.35 -12.36
C THR A 136 0.06 21.46 -11.14
N SER A 137 0.66 21.79 -10.00
CA SER A 137 0.42 21.05 -8.75
C SER A 137 -0.99 21.23 -8.18
N LEU A 138 -1.68 22.31 -8.54
CA LEU A 138 -3.06 22.56 -8.12
C LEU A 138 -4.08 21.76 -8.96
N LEU A 139 -3.72 21.30 -10.16
CA LEU A 139 -4.67 20.58 -11.04
C LEU A 139 -5.26 19.32 -10.38
N PRO A 140 -4.47 18.40 -9.78
CA PRO A 140 -5.04 17.24 -9.09
C PRO A 140 -5.90 17.65 -7.88
N VAL A 141 -5.49 18.71 -7.17
CA VAL A 141 -6.21 19.21 -5.99
C VAL A 141 -7.59 19.74 -6.41
N LEU A 142 -7.66 20.55 -7.47
CA LEU A 142 -8.92 21.02 -8.04
C LEU A 142 -9.80 19.86 -8.54
N ALA A 143 -9.20 18.86 -9.18
CA ALA A 143 -9.91 17.67 -9.63
C ALA A 143 -10.56 16.91 -8.47
N LEU A 144 -9.85 16.75 -7.34
CA LEU A 144 -10.44 16.15 -6.14
C LEU A 144 -11.65 16.96 -5.67
N GLY A 145 -11.54 18.28 -5.61
CA GLY A 145 -12.65 19.11 -5.15
C GLY A 145 -13.88 19.03 -6.05
N ILE A 146 -13.71 18.88 -7.37
CA ILE A 146 -14.80 18.63 -8.31
C ILE A 146 -15.44 17.27 -8.04
N VAL A 147 -14.63 16.21 -7.88
CA VAL A 147 -15.12 14.86 -7.57
C VAL A 147 -15.91 14.86 -6.27
N ASP A 148 -15.38 15.50 -5.24
CA ASP A 148 -16.04 15.68 -3.95
C ASP A 148 -17.35 16.48 -4.08
N GLY A 149 -17.36 17.53 -4.91
CA GLY A 149 -18.57 18.29 -5.21
C GLY A 149 -19.67 17.43 -5.83
N MET A 150 -19.30 16.55 -6.76
CA MET A 150 -20.23 15.64 -7.43
C MET A 150 -20.71 14.50 -6.54
N THR A 151 -19.90 14.05 -5.58
CA THR A 151 -20.18 12.82 -4.81
C THR A 151 -20.67 13.09 -3.39
N TRP A 152 -20.23 14.18 -2.76
CA TRP A 152 -20.54 14.56 -1.37
C TRP A 152 -21.27 15.91 -1.25
N GLY A 153 -21.56 16.60 -2.36
CA GLY A 153 -22.35 17.83 -2.37
C GLY A 153 -21.62 19.09 -1.89
N GLY A 154 -20.29 19.07 -1.81
CA GLY A 154 -19.47 20.22 -1.40
C GLY A 154 -18.01 20.08 -1.83
N PHE A 155 -17.20 21.12 -1.65
CA PHE A 155 -15.78 21.11 -2.04
C PHE A 155 -14.89 20.61 -0.88
N TYR A 156 -14.14 19.54 -1.12
CA TYR A 156 -13.29 18.83 -0.13
C TYR A 156 -13.96 18.24 1.15
N PRO A 157 -15.24 17.81 1.20
CA PRO A 157 -15.79 17.17 2.38
C PRO A 157 -15.03 15.90 2.77
N SER A 158 -14.41 15.19 1.81
CA SER A 158 -13.63 13.99 2.10
C SER A 158 -12.45 14.27 3.04
N ILE A 159 -11.68 15.32 2.77
CA ILE A 159 -10.54 15.74 3.58
C ILE A 159 -11.01 16.33 4.91
N VAL A 160 -12.00 17.23 4.88
CA VAL A 160 -12.51 17.91 6.08
C VAL A 160 -13.09 16.90 7.07
N ASN A 161 -13.91 15.96 6.59
CA ASN A 161 -14.49 14.93 7.43
C ASN A 161 -13.42 13.97 7.97
N ASN A 162 -12.42 13.61 7.15
CA ASN A 162 -11.31 12.79 7.61
C ASN A 162 -10.53 13.47 8.75
N PHE A 163 -10.22 14.76 8.58
CA PHE A 163 -9.57 15.56 9.62
C PHE A 163 -10.44 15.66 10.88
N TYR A 164 -11.74 15.93 10.71
CA TYR A 164 -12.69 16.05 11.81
C TYR A 164 -12.77 14.77 12.65
N VAL A 165 -12.93 13.62 11.99
CA VAL A 165 -13.03 12.32 12.68
C VAL A 165 -11.71 11.95 13.37
N ASN A 166 -10.56 12.17 12.72
CA ASN A 166 -9.28 11.76 13.29
C ASN A 166 -8.80 12.66 14.44
N ILE A 167 -8.99 13.98 14.34
CA ILE A 167 -8.50 14.93 15.33
C ILE A 167 -9.53 15.15 16.45
N PHE A 168 -10.80 15.40 16.11
CA PHE A 168 -11.81 15.74 17.11
C PHE A 168 -12.46 14.52 17.74
N LYS A 169 -12.78 13.48 16.95
CA LYS A 169 -13.39 12.25 17.50
C LYS A 169 -12.36 11.27 18.09
N SER A 170 -11.05 11.56 17.98
CA SER A 170 -9.97 10.74 18.55
C SER A 170 -10.06 9.24 18.23
N VAL A 171 -10.67 8.86 17.11
CA VAL A 171 -10.88 7.45 16.74
C VAL A 171 -9.55 6.70 16.65
N SER A 172 -8.47 7.41 16.31
CA SER A 172 -7.10 6.91 16.31
C SER A 172 -6.65 6.31 17.65
N LYS A 173 -7.21 6.73 18.80
CA LYS A 173 -6.89 6.17 20.12
C LYS A 173 -7.36 4.71 20.29
N ASN A 174 -8.35 4.29 19.51
CA ASN A 174 -8.91 2.94 19.59
C ASN A 174 -7.99 1.89 18.91
N TYR A 175 -7.00 2.33 18.13
CA TYR A 175 -6.08 1.43 17.41
C TYR A 175 -4.75 1.19 18.14
N GLY A 176 -4.60 1.71 19.37
CA GLY A 176 -3.42 1.52 20.20
C GLY A 176 -2.35 2.60 20.04
N VAL A 177 -1.30 2.51 20.86
CA VAL A 177 -0.18 3.45 20.88
C VAL A 177 1.12 2.67 20.71
N MET A 178 1.95 3.10 19.77
CA MET A 178 3.27 2.50 19.53
C MET A 178 4.40 3.48 19.80
N PRO A 179 5.58 3.00 20.25
CA PRO A 179 6.70 3.86 20.61
C PRO A 179 7.23 4.65 19.41
N PHE A 180 7.97 5.73 19.67
CA PHE A 180 8.53 6.59 18.61
C PHE A 180 9.52 5.84 17.70
N TYR A 181 10.22 4.83 18.23
CA TYR A 181 11.19 4.02 17.47
C TYR A 181 10.57 2.89 16.65
N TYR A 182 9.23 2.72 16.68
CA TYR A 182 8.51 1.64 16.00
C TYR A 182 8.90 1.45 14.53
N TYR A 183 9.07 2.54 13.79
CA TYR A 183 9.41 2.46 12.37
C TYR A 183 10.82 1.95 12.12
N VAL A 184 11.78 2.38 12.94
CA VAL A 184 13.17 1.90 12.85
C VAL A 184 13.23 0.42 13.21
N GLU A 185 12.56 0.02 14.29
CA GLU A 185 12.44 -1.37 14.70
C GLU A 185 11.79 -2.24 13.60
N SER A 186 10.70 -1.77 13.00
CA SER A 186 10.02 -2.46 11.90
C SER A 186 10.93 -2.63 10.68
N ILE A 187 11.64 -1.57 10.27
CA ILE A 187 12.58 -1.63 9.14
C ILE A 187 13.72 -2.62 9.43
N ILE A 188 14.28 -2.61 10.64
CA ILE A 188 15.32 -3.57 11.04
C ILE A 188 14.77 -5.00 11.00
N SER A 189 13.55 -5.22 11.51
CA SER A 189 12.90 -6.53 11.51
C SER A 189 12.65 -7.05 10.10
N PHE A 190 12.28 -6.18 9.16
CA PHE A 190 11.99 -6.56 7.79
C PHE A 190 13.25 -6.74 6.93
N TRP A 191 14.19 -5.80 7.02
CA TRP A 191 15.40 -5.82 6.17
C TRP A 191 16.52 -6.68 6.75
N GLN A 192 16.51 -6.95 8.06
CA GLN A 192 17.51 -7.77 8.76
C GLN A 192 18.94 -7.35 8.39
N PHE A 193 19.81 -8.27 7.96
CA PHE A 193 21.18 -7.96 7.56
C PHE A 193 21.29 -6.95 6.41
N ALA A 194 20.26 -6.84 5.56
CA ALA A 194 20.24 -5.85 4.48
C ALA A 194 20.16 -4.41 5.02
N PHE A 195 19.72 -4.21 6.27
CA PHE A 195 19.65 -2.89 6.91
C PHE A 195 21.02 -2.20 6.97
N LEU A 196 22.05 -2.89 7.45
CA LEU A 196 23.39 -2.30 7.58
C LEU A 196 24.00 -1.97 6.22
N ALA A 197 23.83 -2.87 5.24
CA ALA A 197 24.26 -2.62 3.87
C ALA A 197 23.51 -1.42 3.27
N PHE A 198 22.20 -1.33 3.49
CA PHE A 198 21.38 -0.21 3.03
C PHE A 198 21.85 1.11 3.64
N VAL A 199 22.08 1.17 4.96
CA VAL A 199 22.56 2.38 5.64
C VAL A 199 23.92 2.83 5.07
N PHE A 200 24.85 1.90 4.88
CA PHE A 200 26.15 2.22 4.26
C PHE A 200 25.99 2.81 2.85
N LEU A 201 25.17 2.19 2.01
CA LEU A 201 24.90 2.65 0.64
C LEU A 201 24.16 3.99 0.62
N PHE A 202 23.19 4.17 1.52
CA PHE A 202 22.46 5.42 1.70
C PHE A 202 23.41 6.56 2.03
N VAL A 203 24.30 6.38 3.02
CA VAL A 203 25.30 7.39 3.41
C VAL A 203 26.21 7.78 2.24
N LYS A 204 26.65 6.80 1.44
CA LYS A 204 27.43 7.05 0.21
C LYS A 204 26.64 7.86 -0.82
N GLY A 205 25.36 7.54 -1.00
CA GLY A 205 24.47 8.19 -1.96
C GLY A 205 24.05 9.61 -1.60
N MET A 206 24.02 9.96 -0.30
CA MET A 206 23.58 11.27 0.18
C MET A 206 24.34 12.43 -0.49
N LYS A 207 25.62 12.25 -0.83
CA LYS A 207 26.43 13.28 -1.51
C LYS A 207 25.85 13.71 -2.86
N ARG A 208 25.13 12.82 -3.55
CA ARG A 208 24.51 13.10 -4.86
C ARG A 208 23.02 13.39 -4.77
N ALA A 209 22.37 12.89 -3.73
CA ALA A 209 20.91 12.91 -3.60
C ALA A 209 20.47 13.37 -2.20
N TRP A 210 21.08 14.45 -1.70
CA TRP A 210 20.84 14.92 -0.33
C TRP A 210 19.38 15.32 -0.07
N MET A 211 18.69 15.97 -1.04
CA MET A 211 17.29 16.35 -0.85
C MET A 211 16.33 15.16 -0.79
N PRO A 212 16.40 14.18 -1.71
CA PRO A 212 15.67 12.91 -1.54
C PRO A 212 15.92 12.26 -0.18
N ALA A 213 17.17 12.26 0.30
CA ALA A 213 17.52 11.72 1.62
C ALA A 213 16.81 12.49 2.75
N VAL A 214 16.83 13.82 2.71
CA VAL A 214 16.13 14.68 3.69
C VAL A 214 14.62 14.44 3.64
N ILE A 215 14.01 14.44 2.45
CA ILE A 215 12.56 14.24 2.29
C ILE A 215 12.13 12.89 2.86
N GLY A 216 12.81 11.80 2.50
CA GLY A 216 12.52 10.47 3.04
C GLY A 216 12.67 10.39 4.56
N THR A 217 13.73 11.00 5.11
CA THR A 217 13.97 11.02 6.56
C THR A 217 12.94 11.85 7.30
N VAL A 218 12.53 13.00 6.76
CA VAL A 218 11.48 13.86 7.34
C VAL A 218 10.15 13.11 7.40
N ILE A 219 9.80 12.35 6.36
CA ILE A 219 8.59 11.50 6.36
C ILE A 219 8.60 10.52 7.53
N ILE A 220 9.69 9.79 7.73
CA ILE A 220 9.80 8.87 8.87
C ILE A 220 9.73 9.62 10.19
N PHE A 221 10.41 10.76 10.29
CA PHE A 221 10.47 11.56 11.51
C PHE A 221 9.09 12.01 11.99
N TYR A 222 8.30 12.72 11.18
CA TYR A 222 7.02 13.24 11.66
C TYR A 222 5.98 12.13 11.86
N HIS A 223 6.01 11.04 11.09
CA HIS A 223 5.14 9.90 11.36
C HIS A 223 5.52 9.21 12.68
N SER A 224 6.80 9.20 13.05
CA SER A 224 7.25 8.64 14.34
C SER A 224 6.67 9.38 15.55
N LEU A 225 6.31 10.66 15.38
CA LEU A 225 5.68 11.49 16.41
C LEU A 225 4.17 11.22 16.59
N ILE A 226 3.55 10.47 15.68
CA ILE A 226 2.11 10.14 15.74
C ILE A 226 1.92 8.89 16.60
N ALA A 227 0.93 8.90 17.50
CA ALA A 227 0.71 7.80 18.45
C ALA A 227 0.32 6.48 17.77
N HIS A 228 -0.68 6.52 16.88
CA HIS A 228 -1.07 5.39 16.04
C HIS A 228 -0.13 5.26 14.84
N LYS A 229 0.34 4.04 14.58
CA LYS A 229 1.35 3.79 13.56
C LYS A 229 1.00 2.54 12.76
N GLU A 230 1.11 2.65 11.45
CA GLU A 230 1.08 1.51 10.54
C GLU A 230 2.31 1.57 9.65
N THR A 231 2.88 0.41 9.31
CA THR A 231 4.09 0.32 8.46
C THR A 231 3.87 0.96 7.09
N SER A 232 2.64 0.92 6.58
CA SER A 232 2.21 1.55 5.34
C SER A 232 2.33 3.09 5.36
N PHE A 233 2.24 3.75 6.52
CA PHE A 233 2.25 5.22 6.60
C PHE A 233 3.58 5.84 6.14
N ILE A 234 4.69 5.13 6.36
CA ILE A 234 6.02 5.58 5.94
C ILE A 234 6.41 5.09 4.55
N TYR A 235 5.52 4.41 3.82
CA TYR A 235 5.85 3.88 2.49
C TYR A 235 6.34 4.98 1.55
N ALA A 236 5.79 6.19 1.64
CA ALA A 236 6.23 7.35 0.84
C ALA A 236 7.70 7.75 1.07
N ALA A 237 8.31 7.34 2.17
CA ALA A 237 9.75 7.50 2.40
C ALA A 237 10.57 6.47 1.62
N MET A 238 10.03 5.30 1.29
CA MET A 238 10.81 4.18 0.75
C MET A 238 11.38 4.48 -0.64
N PRO A 239 10.62 4.98 -1.64
CA PRO A 239 11.20 5.33 -2.93
C PRO A 239 12.38 6.31 -2.85
N PRO A 240 12.29 7.49 -2.19
CA PRO A 240 13.44 8.38 -2.13
C PRO A 240 14.64 7.80 -1.37
N LEU A 241 14.42 7.03 -0.29
CA LEU A 241 15.52 6.38 0.43
C LEU A 241 16.22 5.33 -0.43
N VAL A 242 15.45 4.48 -1.13
CA VAL A 242 15.98 3.46 -2.04
C VAL A 242 16.73 4.09 -3.20
N LEU A 243 16.24 5.21 -3.75
CA LEU A 243 16.95 5.96 -4.79
C LEU A 243 18.33 6.44 -4.33
N VAL A 244 18.41 6.99 -3.12
CA VAL A 244 19.68 7.46 -2.55
C VAL A 244 20.64 6.29 -2.38
N ALA A 245 20.18 5.19 -1.77
CA ALA A 245 21.00 4.00 -1.59
C ALA A 245 21.45 3.40 -2.93
N SER A 246 20.58 3.37 -3.94
CA SER A 246 20.90 2.82 -5.25
C SER A 246 21.98 3.65 -5.96
N LEU A 247 21.94 4.99 -5.86
CA LEU A 247 23.00 5.87 -6.37
C LEU A 247 24.33 5.67 -5.63
N GLY A 248 24.26 5.44 -4.31
CA GLY A 248 25.44 5.06 -3.51
C GLY A 248 26.08 3.77 -4.02
N LEU A 249 25.27 2.76 -4.33
CA LEU A 249 25.72 1.51 -4.94
C LEU A 249 26.28 1.70 -6.35
N SER A 250 25.64 2.53 -7.18
CA SER A 250 26.13 2.87 -8.52
C SER A 250 27.56 3.42 -8.48
N SER A 251 27.87 4.30 -7.52
CA SER A 251 29.21 4.89 -7.36
C SER A 251 30.32 3.89 -7.01
N ILE A 252 29.94 2.72 -6.49
CA ILE A 252 30.87 1.62 -6.18
C ILE A 252 31.02 0.75 -7.43
N LEU A 253 29.89 0.36 -8.03
CA LEU A 253 29.86 -0.61 -9.11
C LEU A 253 30.30 -0.05 -10.47
N GLU A 254 30.27 1.27 -10.67
CA GLU A 254 30.77 1.92 -11.89
C GLU A 254 32.25 1.64 -12.17
N LYS A 255 33.03 1.29 -11.13
CA LYS A 255 34.47 1.05 -11.22
C LYS A 255 34.82 -0.39 -11.55
N LEU A 256 33.83 -1.28 -11.60
CA LEU A 256 34.06 -2.71 -11.85
C LEU A 256 34.18 -3.01 -13.34
N GLN A 257 34.96 -4.04 -13.65
CA GLN A 257 35.00 -4.62 -15.00
C GLN A 257 33.64 -5.25 -15.35
N PRO A 258 33.26 -5.35 -16.65
CA PRO A 258 31.92 -5.79 -17.06
C PRO A 258 31.46 -7.14 -16.49
N LYS A 259 32.37 -8.13 -16.39
CA LYS A 259 32.05 -9.45 -15.81
C LYS A 259 31.76 -9.35 -14.31
N ALA A 260 32.60 -8.63 -13.56
CA ALA A 260 32.41 -8.40 -12.13
C ALA A 260 31.17 -7.56 -11.85
N PHE A 261 30.86 -6.58 -12.71
CA PHE A 261 29.62 -5.80 -12.64
C PHE A 261 28.38 -6.68 -12.80
N ALA A 262 28.35 -7.54 -13.82
CA ALA A 262 27.21 -8.45 -14.04
C ALA A 262 27.00 -9.41 -12.85
N ALA A 263 28.09 -9.96 -12.31
CA ALA A 263 28.03 -10.80 -11.11
C ALA A 263 27.51 -10.02 -9.89
N ALA A 264 28.00 -8.78 -9.67
CA ALA A 264 27.54 -7.93 -8.58
C ALA A 264 26.04 -7.60 -8.68
N ILE A 265 25.53 -7.31 -9.89
CA ILE A 265 24.10 -7.09 -10.12
C ILE A 265 23.28 -8.35 -9.80
N ALA A 266 23.75 -9.53 -10.21
CA ALA A 266 23.07 -10.78 -9.91
C ALA A 266 23.01 -11.05 -8.39
N VAL A 267 24.09 -10.77 -7.67
CA VAL A 267 24.13 -10.87 -6.20
C VAL A 267 23.17 -9.88 -5.56
N VAL A 268 23.15 -8.61 -6.01
CA VAL A 268 22.21 -7.60 -5.49
C VAL A 268 20.77 -8.02 -5.73
N ALA A 269 20.44 -8.50 -6.93
CA ALA A 269 19.10 -9.01 -7.23
C ALA A 269 18.71 -10.18 -6.31
N MET A 270 19.63 -11.12 -6.08
CA MET A 270 19.43 -12.23 -5.16
C MET A 270 19.20 -11.73 -3.71
N CYS A 271 20.01 -10.79 -3.22
CA CYS A 271 19.85 -10.20 -1.89
C CYS A 271 18.50 -9.49 -1.73
N CYS A 272 18.05 -8.74 -2.74
CA CYS A 272 16.73 -8.10 -2.73
C CYS A 272 15.60 -9.14 -2.66
N CYS A 273 15.68 -10.21 -3.45
CA CYS A 273 14.70 -11.31 -3.41
C CYS A 273 14.68 -12.02 -2.04
N MET A 274 15.84 -12.20 -1.41
CA MET A 274 15.92 -12.80 -0.07
C MET A 274 15.32 -11.88 1.00
N ALA A 275 15.60 -10.57 0.92
CA ALA A 275 15.03 -9.57 1.82
C ALA A 275 13.49 -9.43 1.67
N ALA A 276 12.91 -9.88 0.55
CA ALA A 276 11.47 -9.92 0.36
C ALA A 276 10.76 -11.03 1.15
N SER A 277 11.49 -12.04 1.64
CA SER A 277 10.89 -13.20 2.32
C SER A 277 10.21 -12.84 3.65
N PRO A 278 10.85 -12.14 4.61
CA PRO A 278 10.20 -11.72 5.86
C PRO A 278 8.99 -10.83 5.60
N PHE A 279 9.12 -9.93 4.62
CA PHE A 279 8.06 -9.01 4.23
C PHE A 279 6.86 -9.74 3.62
N LYS A 280 7.10 -10.74 2.76
CA LYS A 280 6.05 -11.61 2.20
C LYS A 280 5.35 -12.40 3.30
N GLN A 281 6.07 -12.87 4.31
CA GLN A 281 5.46 -13.58 5.44
C GLN A 281 4.54 -12.65 6.23
N HIS A 282 4.99 -11.43 6.55
CA HIS A 282 4.19 -10.42 7.23
C HIS A 282 2.92 -10.05 6.43
N MET A 283 3.06 -9.78 5.13
CA MET A 283 1.93 -9.42 4.26
C MET A 283 0.92 -10.56 4.08
N ASN A 284 1.33 -11.81 4.29
CA ASN A 284 0.45 -12.98 4.20
C ASN A 284 -0.21 -13.34 5.53
N MET A 285 0.06 -12.65 6.63
CA MET A 285 -0.51 -12.97 7.95
C MET A 285 -2.04 -12.99 7.93
N VAL A 286 -2.63 -12.05 7.19
CA VAL A 286 -4.09 -11.85 7.08
C VAL A 286 -4.72 -12.59 5.88
N SER A 287 -3.90 -13.23 5.03
CA SER A 287 -4.37 -13.87 3.78
C SER A 287 -5.21 -15.15 3.96
N ARG A 288 -5.47 -15.56 5.21
CA ARG A 288 -6.09 -16.85 5.54
C ARG A 288 -7.55 -16.91 5.11
N ILE A 289 -8.37 -15.95 5.56
CA ILE A 289 -9.80 -15.87 5.24
C ILE A 289 -10.01 -15.58 3.74
N PRO A 290 -9.34 -14.60 3.10
CA PRO A 290 -9.48 -14.34 1.67
C PRO A 290 -9.19 -15.55 0.80
N ALA A 291 -8.17 -16.33 1.14
CA ALA A 291 -7.82 -17.52 0.37
C ALA A 291 -8.87 -18.64 0.49
N LEU A 292 -9.56 -18.74 1.64
CA LEU A 292 -10.66 -19.68 1.83
C LEU A 292 -11.90 -19.21 1.07
N LEU A 293 -12.20 -17.91 1.07
CA LEU A 293 -13.28 -17.32 0.27
C LEU A 293 -13.06 -17.51 -1.23
N TYR A 294 -11.85 -17.24 -1.73
CA TYR A 294 -11.47 -17.52 -3.11
C TYR A 294 -11.62 -19.01 -3.47
N LYS A 295 -11.26 -19.92 -2.54
CA LYS A 295 -11.45 -21.36 -2.75
C LYS A 295 -12.94 -21.74 -2.79
N ALA A 296 -13.77 -21.13 -1.95
CA ALA A 296 -15.22 -21.33 -1.93
C ALA A 296 -15.88 -20.82 -3.22
N SER A 297 -15.46 -19.67 -3.75
CA SER A 297 -16.03 -19.11 -4.97
C SER A 297 -15.69 -19.92 -6.22
N ARG A 298 -14.61 -20.71 -6.18
CA ARG A 298 -14.19 -21.60 -7.27
C ARG A 298 -14.90 -22.96 -7.26
N GLN A 299 -15.63 -23.31 -6.22
CA GLN A 299 -16.40 -24.56 -6.22
C GLN A 299 -17.55 -24.45 -7.23
N GLU A 300 -17.78 -25.51 -8.00
CA GLU A 300 -18.81 -25.51 -9.05
C GLU A 300 -20.21 -25.40 -8.46
N ASP A 301 -20.44 -26.08 -7.35
CA ASP A 301 -21.68 -26.13 -6.58
C ASP A 301 -21.88 -24.93 -5.63
N SER A 302 -20.96 -23.96 -5.60
CA SER A 302 -21.05 -22.79 -4.72
C SER A 302 -22.27 -21.94 -5.07
N CYS A 303 -23.25 -21.89 -4.16
CA CYS A 303 -24.48 -21.12 -4.31
C CYS A 303 -24.63 -20.04 -3.24
N GLY A 304 -23.80 -20.04 -2.19
CA GLY A 304 -23.79 -19.03 -1.14
C GLY A 304 -22.68 -19.31 -0.13
N VAL A 305 -22.01 -18.25 0.32
CA VAL A 305 -20.87 -18.33 1.24
C VAL A 305 -21.13 -17.47 2.46
N ALA A 306 -21.07 -18.07 3.64
CA ALA A 306 -21.14 -17.35 4.91
C ALA A 306 -19.76 -17.25 5.57
N VAL A 307 -19.52 -16.15 6.26
CA VAL A 307 -18.35 -15.94 7.12
C VAL A 307 -18.83 -15.77 8.55
N LEU A 308 -18.26 -16.57 9.46
CA LEU A 308 -18.47 -16.46 10.90
C LEU A 308 -17.12 -16.35 11.59
N VAL A 309 -16.71 -15.11 11.85
CA VAL A 309 -15.41 -14.73 12.41
C VAL A 309 -15.60 -13.56 13.39
N GLY A 310 -14.57 -13.22 14.18
CA GLY A 310 -14.67 -12.17 15.20
C GLY A 310 -14.91 -10.76 14.63
N SER A 311 -15.30 -9.81 15.49
CA SER A 311 -15.61 -8.42 15.05
C SER A 311 -14.40 -7.72 14.44
N ASP A 312 -13.19 -8.06 14.87
CA ASP A 312 -11.96 -7.47 14.34
C ASP A 312 -11.56 -8.07 12.97
N GLU A 313 -12.14 -9.20 12.57
CA GLU A 313 -11.65 -10.02 11.46
C GLU A 313 -12.51 -9.87 10.19
N TRP A 314 -13.65 -9.17 10.25
CA TRP A 314 -14.52 -8.99 9.08
C TRP A 314 -13.80 -8.22 7.95
N GLY A 315 -12.98 -7.23 8.32
CA GLY A 315 -12.16 -6.45 7.38
C GLY A 315 -11.11 -7.30 6.65
N ASP A 316 -10.70 -8.41 7.25
CA ASP A 316 -9.70 -9.33 6.69
C ASP A 316 -10.28 -10.20 5.58
N THR A 317 -11.60 -10.22 5.37
CA THR A 317 -12.25 -11.06 4.36
C THR A 317 -11.92 -10.64 2.93
N GLY A 318 -11.68 -9.35 2.69
CA GLY A 318 -11.62 -8.76 1.35
C GLY A 318 -12.96 -8.77 0.60
N GLY A 319 -14.04 -9.25 1.22
CA GLY A 319 -15.39 -9.29 0.67
C GLY A 319 -15.47 -9.92 -0.74
N TYR A 320 -16.32 -9.32 -1.58
CA TYR A 320 -16.55 -9.77 -2.96
C TYR A 320 -15.33 -9.65 -3.88
N SER A 321 -14.24 -8.99 -3.47
CA SER A 321 -13.03 -8.93 -4.31
C SER A 321 -12.36 -10.30 -4.46
N GLN A 322 -12.67 -11.27 -3.59
CA GLN A 322 -12.14 -12.63 -3.64
C GLN A 322 -12.97 -13.56 -4.53
N PHE A 323 -14.13 -13.12 -5.00
CA PHE A 323 -15.08 -13.99 -5.69
C PHE A 323 -14.81 -14.02 -7.19
N THR A 324 -14.74 -15.24 -7.73
CA THR A 324 -14.54 -15.47 -9.18
C THR A 324 -15.85 -15.46 -9.97
N LYS A 325 -16.99 -15.70 -9.32
CA LYS A 325 -18.34 -15.70 -9.92
C LYS A 325 -19.15 -14.55 -9.34
N ARG A 326 -19.95 -13.88 -10.16
CA ARG A 326 -20.74 -12.70 -9.75
C ARG A 326 -21.99 -13.03 -8.93
N ASP A 327 -22.47 -14.27 -9.02
CA ASP A 327 -23.81 -14.65 -8.54
C ASP A 327 -23.78 -15.48 -7.25
N ILE A 328 -22.66 -15.50 -6.52
CA ILE A 328 -22.58 -16.18 -5.22
C ILE A 328 -22.80 -15.13 -4.13
N PRO A 329 -23.90 -15.18 -3.37
CA PRO A 329 -24.11 -14.34 -2.19
C PRO A 329 -23.04 -14.55 -1.13
N LEU A 330 -22.58 -13.45 -0.54
CA LEU A 330 -21.71 -13.42 0.63
C LEU A 330 -22.49 -12.90 1.84
N TYR A 331 -22.49 -13.67 2.92
CA TYR A 331 -23.10 -13.32 4.19
C TYR A 331 -22.04 -13.19 5.28
N PHE A 332 -22.23 -12.26 6.19
CA PHE A 332 -21.38 -12.11 7.38
C PHE A 332 -22.22 -12.29 8.63
N TYR A 333 -21.89 -13.29 9.42
CA TYR A 333 -22.57 -13.58 10.68
C TYR A 333 -21.62 -13.38 11.84
N TYR A 334 -22.17 -12.90 12.95
CA TYR A 334 -21.42 -12.69 14.19
C TYR A 334 -21.67 -13.81 15.21
N ASP A 335 -22.93 -14.24 15.32
CA ASP A 335 -23.37 -15.22 16.30
C ASP A 335 -23.67 -16.57 15.67
N LYS A 336 -23.39 -17.64 16.42
CA LYS A 336 -23.69 -19.02 16.01
C LYS A 336 -25.19 -19.26 15.79
N ALA A 337 -26.06 -18.57 16.53
CA ALA A 337 -27.50 -18.70 16.39
C ALA A 337 -28.00 -18.10 15.06
N ASP A 338 -27.51 -16.92 14.69
CA ASP A 338 -27.92 -16.22 13.48
C ASP A 338 -27.54 -17.01 12.22
N ILE A 339 -26.30 -17.52 12.17
CA ILE A 339 -25.85 -18.36 11.05
C ILE A 339 -26.64 -19.67 10.96
N GLN A 340 -27.00 -20.29 12.09
CA GLN A 340 -27.81 -21.51 12.11
C GLN A 340 -29.22 -21.29 11.56
N ASN A 341 -29.89 -20.22 12.00
CA ASN A 341 -31.24 -19.86 11.53
C ASN A 341 -31.26 -19.58 10.02
N ALA A 342 -30.13 -19.10 9.48
CA ALA A 342 -29.96 -18.81 8.06
C ALA A 342 -29.25 -19.91 7.26
N SER A 343 -29.20 -21.14 7.78
CA SER A 343 -28.44 -22.26 7.16
C SER A 343 -28.87 -22.62 5.73
N HIS A 344 -30.10 -22.28 5.33
CA HIS A 344 -30.62 -22.47 3.97
C HIS A 344 -30.02 -21.49 2.93
N GLN A 345 -29.39 -20.41 3.38
CA GLN A 345 -28.91 -19.33 2.50
C GLN A 345 -27.54 -19.63 1.87
N TYR A 346 -26.76 -20.52 2.45
CA TYR A 346 -25.38 -20.79 2.04
C TYR A 346 -25.10 -22.29 2.07
N ASN A 347 -24.14 -22.73 1.25
CA ASN A 347 -23.64 -24.11 1.29
C ASN A 347 -22.18 -24.21 1.72
N TYR A 348 -21.51 -23.06 1.84
CA TYR A 348 -20.14 -22.96 2.35
C TYR A 348 -20.04 -21.98 3.51
N VAL A 349 -19.26 -22.33 4.53
CA VAL A 349 -18.96 -21.47 5.69
C VAL A 349 -17.46 -21.35 5.87
N VAL A 350 -16.96 -20.13 6.00
CA VAL A 350 -15.62 -19.86 6.52
C VAL A 350 -15.74 -19.49 8.00
N SER A 351 -15.12 -20.29 8.87
CA SER A 351 -15.10 -20.04 10.32
C SER A 351 -13.86 -20.64 10.97
N TYR A 352 -13.72 -20.51 12.29
CA TYR A 352 -12.64 -21.11 13.06
C TYR A 352 -12.69 -22.65 13.01
N ARG A 353 -11.54 -23.30 13.21
CA ARG A 353 -11.39 -24.77 13.27
C ARG A 353 -12.31 -25.45 14.27
N THR A 354 -12.63 -24.75 15.35
CA THR A 354 -13.50 -25.22 16.44
C THR A 354 -14.99 -25.05 16.12
N TYR A 355 -15.31 -24.46 14.97
CA TYR A 355 -16.68 -24.29 14.53
C TYR A 355 -17.37 -25.65 14.33
N ARG A 356 -18.55 -25.77 14.94
CA ARG A 356 -19.47 -26.87 14.74
C ARG A 356 -20.87 -26.28 14.57
N LEU A 357 -21.57 -26.72 13.54
CA LEU A 357 -23.02 -26.54 13.47
C LEU A 357 -23.65 -27.50 14.49
N ILE A 358 -24.67 -27.03 15.22
CA ILE A 358 -25.38 -27.91 16.17
C ILE A 358 -26.05 -29.02 15.35
N GLY A 359 -25.66 -30.27 15.60
CA GLY A 359 -26.28 -31.46 15.00
C GLY A 359 -25.46 -32.19 13.93
N ASP A 360 -24.42 -31.61 13.34
CA ASP A 360 -23.71 -32.23 12.20
C ASP A 360 -22.17 -32.24 12.32
N ALA A 361 -21.56 -33.33 11.84
CA ALA A 361 -20.13 -33.42 11.57
C ALA A 361 -19.82 -32.73 10.24
N LEU A 362 -19.37 -31.48 10.29
CA LEU A 362 -19.03 -30.71 9.08
C LEU A 362 -17.76 -31.25 8.41
N HIS A 363 -17.83 -31.46 7.10
CA HIS A 363 -16.66 -31.79 6.31
C HIS A 363 -15.85 -30.52 5.97
N ALA A 364 -14.65 -30.42 6.54
CA ALA A 364 -13.72 -29.35 6.20
C ALA A 364 -13.14 -29.58 4.80
N VAL A 365 -13.39 -28.66 3.88
CA VAL A 365 -12.88 -28.67 2.50
C VAL A 365 -11.43 -28.19 2.45
N ALA A 366 -11.07 -27.25 3.33
CA ALA A 366 -9.72 -26.70 3.45
C ALA A 366 -9.55 -25.97 4.78
N CYS A 367 -8.33 -25.91 5.30
CA CYS A 367 -8.00 -25.10 6.45
C CYS A 367 -6.71 -24.31 6.23
N LYS A 368 -6.65 -23.09 6.77
CA LYS A 368 -5.45 -22.22 6.79
C LYS A 368 -5.30 -21.57 8.16
N GLY A 369 -4.24 -21.94 8.90
CA GLY A 369 -4.09 -21.53 10.29
C GLY A 369 -5.32 -21.97 11.10
N TYR A 370 -5.90 -21.06 11.88
CA TYR A 370 -7.08 -21.33 12.72
C TYR A 370 -8.42 -21.30 11.98
N TYR A 371 -8.45 -20.98 10.68
CA TYR A 371 -9.69 -20.91 9.89
C TYR A 371 -9.85 -22.12 8.98
N CYS A 372 -11.09 -22.50 8.71
CA CYS A 372 -11.46 -23.55 7.78
C CYS A 372 -12.66 -23.13 6.93
N LEU A 373 -12.69 -23.70 5.72
CA LEU A 373 -13.84 -23.71 4.82
C LEU A 373 -14.57 -25.03 5.03
N TYR A 374 -15.83 -24.95 5.42
CA TYR A 374 -16.74 -26.08 5.62
C TYR A 374 -17.79 -26.10 4.52
N LYS A 375 -18.14 -27.30 4.05
CA LYS A 375 -19.34 -27.51 3.25
C LYS A 375 -20.47 -27.91 4.20
N THR A 376 -21.58 -27.17 4.16
CA THR A 376 -22.71 -27.32 5.10
C THR A 376 -23.95 -27.92 4.43
N ALA A 377 -24.08 -27.77 3.12
CA ALA A 377 -25.20 -28.32 2.35
C ALA A 377 -24.74 -28.66 0.93
N GLN A 378 -25.56 -29.42 0.19
CA GLN A 378 -25.32 -29.66 -1.24
C GLN A 378 -25.80 -28.48 -2.09
N THR A 379 -26.91 -27.86 -1.69
CA THR A 379 -27.54 -26.72 -2.36
C THR A 379 -27.98 -25.71 -1.32
N CYS A 380 -28.32 -24.50 -1.79
CA CYS A 380 -28.82 -23.41 -0.98
C CYS A 380 -29.70 -22.51 -1.85
N SER A 381 -30.57 -21.73 -1.21
CA SER A 381 -31.58 -20.89 -1.89
C SER A 381 -31.44 -19.41 -1.55
N GLY A 382 -30.30 -19.02 -0.97
CA GLY A 382 -30.03 -17.63 -0.58
C GLY A 382 -29.87 -16.71 -1.79
N ALA A 383 -30.38 -15.49 -1.68
CA ALA A 383 -30.11 -14.39 -2.60
C ALA A 383 -29.22 -13.34 -1.92
N PRO A 384 -28.50 -12.48 -2.68
CA PRO A 384 -27.68 -11.43 -2.09
C PRO A 384 -28.49 -10.53 -1.16
N ASP A 385 -28.11 -10.47 0.13
CA ASP A 385 -28.73 -9.60 1.13
C ASP A 385 -27.69 -8.59 1.65
N TYR A 386 -27.59 -7.46 0.96
CA TYR A 386 -26.69 -6.38 1.35
C TYR A 386 -27.10 -5.73 2.68
N SER A 387 -28.39 -5.78 3.02
CA SER A 387 -28.91 -5.21 4.28
C SER A 387 -28.46 -6.04 5.48
N GLN A 388 -28.40 -7.36 5.33
CA GLN A 388 -27.85 -8.27 6.32
C GLN A 388 -26.38 -7.95 6.58
N PHE A 389 -25.60 -7.78 5.52
CA PHE A 389 -24.18 -7.45 5.62
C PHE A 389 -23.95 -6.11 6.33
N GLU A 390 -24.67 -5.05 5.94
CA GLU A 390 -24.56 -3.72 6.55
C GLU A 390 -24.93 -3.74 8.04
N LYS A 391 -26.03 -4.41 8.40
CA LYS A 391 -26.46 -4.54 9.80
C LYS A 391 -25.43 -5.28 10.65
N MET A 392 -24.85 -6.35 10.12
CA MET A 392 -23.88 -7.16 10.86
C MET A 392 -22.54 -6.45 11.00
N VAL A 393 -22.08 -5.72 9.98
CA VAL A 393 -20.89 -4.85 10.10
C VAL A 393 -21.14 -3.75 11.12
N THR A 394 -22.29 -3.09 11.08
CA THR A 394 -22.65 -2.05 12.06
C THR A 394 -22.67 -2.60 13.48
N ARG A 395 -23.22 -3.80 13.68
CA ARG A 395 -23.23 -4.50 14.97
C ARG A 395 -21.81 -4.82 15.45
N ALA A 396 -20.98 -5.38 14.58
CA ALA A 396 -19.58 -5.71 14.88
C ALA A 396 -18.77 -4.47 15.28
N GLU A 397 -18.90 -3.36 14.55
CA GLU A 397 -18.22 -2.10 14.87
C GLU A 397 -18.73 -1.50 16.19
N ASN A 398 -20.04 -1.54 16.46
CA ASN A 398 -20.60 -1.09 17.74
C ASN A 398 -20.09 -1.92 18.92
N GLN A 399 -20.01 -3.25 18.76
CA GLN A 399 -19.50 -4.15 19.79
C GLN A 399 -18.01 -3.92 20.04
N ARG A 400 -17.22 -3.72 18.98
CA ARG A 400 -15.80 -3.34 19.05
C ARG A 400 -15.59 -2.07 19.86
N VAL A 401 -16.38 -1.02 19.59
CA VAL A 401 -16.32 0.26 20.32
C VAL A 401 -16.74 0.10 21.78
N SER A 402 -17.72 -0.76 22.06
CA SER A 402 -18.21 -1.01 23.43
C SER A 402 -17.33 -1.94 24.28
N GLY A 403 -16.34 -2.61 23.67
CA GLY A 403 -15.49 -3.61 24.34
C GLY A 403 -16.20 -4.93 24.68
N GLN A 404 -17.38 -5.19 24.09
CA GLN A 404 -18.21 -6.38 24.33
C GLN A 404 -18.11 -7.37 23.17
N ASP A 405 -16.90 -7.78 22.80
CA ASP A 405 -16.68 -8.79 21.76
C ASP A 405 -16.64 -10.20 22.39
N PRO A 406 -17.60 -11.10 22.10
CA PRO A 406 -17.59 -12.49 22.58
C PRO A 406 -16.39 -13.29 22.08
N TRP A 407 -15.69 -12.80 21.05
CA TRP A 407 -14.51 -13.42 20.45
C TRP A 407 -13.18 -12.86 21.01
N LEU A 408 -13.23 -11.80 21.85
CA LEU A 408 -12.08 -11.36 22.65
C LEU A 408 -11.82 -12.32 23.83
N VAL A 409 -11.56 -13.59 23.54
CA VAL A 409 -10.73 -14.40 24.43
C VAL A 409 -9.29 -14.02 24.13
N LYS A 410 -8.77 -13.03 24.85
CA LYS A 410 -7.32 -12.77 24.86
C LYS A 410 -6.61 -14.08 25.20
N PRO A 411 -5.66 -14.58 24.38
CA PRO A 411 -4.68 -15.53 24.89
C PRO A 411 -3.82 -14.89 25.99
#